data_AF-A0A2P4S6N4-F1
#
_entry.id   AF-A0A2P4S6N4-F1
#
_cell.length_a   1.000
_cell.length_b   1.000
_cell.length_c   1.000
_cell.angle_alpha   90.00
_cell.angle_beta   90.00
_cell.angle_gamma   90.00
#
_symmetry.space_group_name_H-M   'P 1'
#
loop_
_entity.id
_entity.type
_entity.pdbx_description
1 polymer ?
#
loop_
_entity_poly.entity_id
_entity_poly.type
_entity_poly.pdbx_seq_one_letter_code
_entity_poly.pdbx_strand_id
1 'polypeptide(L)' 'ATLGAVFGLTTCFSAQVREEPQSPLDYFIGGCATGAVLGARAHSYMTGTVACLGFGTTAALMKIGNKEGWRLTGPPKL' A
#
# COMPACT_ATOMS: atom_id res chain seq x y z
N ALA A 1 -0.36 -12.58 -7.24
CA ALA A 1 -1.72 -12.26 -7.74
C ALA A 1 -2.68 -11.86 -6.60
N THR A 2 -2.89 -12.70 -5.59
CA THR A 2 -3.84 -12.44 -4.48
C THR A 2 -3.53 -11.15 -3.71
N LEU A 3 -2.26 -10.86 -3.45
CA LEU A 3 -1.85 -9.65 -2.71
C LEU A 3 -2.24 -8.36 -3.46
N GLY A 4 -2.02 -8.30 -4.78
CA GLY A 4 -2.40 -7.14 -5.58
C GLY A 4 -3.92 -6.94 -5.66
N ALA A 5 -4.69 -8.02 -5.71
CA ALA A 5 -6.15 -7.96 -5.67
C ALA A 5 -6.66 -7.45 -4.32
N VAL A 6 -6.11 -7.97 -3.20
CA VAL A 6 -6.47 -7.51 -1.85
C VAL A 6 -6.09 -6.04 -1.68
N PHE A 7 -4.89 -5.64 -2.13
CA PHE A 7 -4.45 -4.24 -2.08
C PHE A 7 -5.43 -3.32 -2.80
N GLY A 8 -5.75 -3.62 -4.07
CA GLY A 8 -6.61 -2.80 -4.91
C GLY A 8 -8.04 -2.72 -4.38
N LEU A 9 -8.60 -3.84 -3.91
CA LEU A 9 -9.94 -3.85 -3.31
C LEU A 9 -9.98 -3.05 -2.01
N THR A 10 -9.01 -3.23 -1.11
CA THR A 10 -8.99 -2.50 0.17
C THR A 10 -8.69 -1.02 0.01
N THR A 11 -7.80 -0.63 -0.90
CA THR A 11 -7.58 0.80 -1.21
C THR A 11 -8.80 1.43 -1.86
N CYS A 12 -9.43 0.76 -2.83
CA CYS A 12 -10.64 1.26 -3.48
C CYS A 12 -11.79 1.37 -2.47
N PHE A 13 -11.99 0.34 -1.65
CA PHE A 13 -13.03 0.32 -0.61
C PHE A 13 -12.80 1.41 0.45
N SER A 14 -11.55 1.60 0.89
CA SER A 14 -11.21 2.67 1.84
C SER A 14 -11.47 4.06 1.25
N ALA A 15 -11.17 4.25 -0.04
CA ALA A 15 -11.46 5.50 -0.74
C ALA A 15 -12.96 5.77 -0.89
N GLN A 16 -13.78 4.73 -1.11
CA GLN A 16 -15.24 4.85 -1.18
C GLN A 16 -15.85 5.15 0.19
N VAL A 17 -15.38 4.50 1.26
CA VAL A 17 -15.87 4.72 2.63
C VAL A 17 -15.56 6.12 3.14
N ARG A 18 -14.39 6.66 2.77
CA ARG A 18 -13.90 7.92 3.35
C ARG A 18 -14.21 9.14 2.47
N GLU A 19 -14.73 8.93 1.27
CA GLU A 19 -15.08 9.94 0.25
C GLU A 19 -13.95 10.96 -0.05
N GLU A 20 -12.75 10.69 0.45
CA GLU A 20 -11.55 11.51 0.37
C GLU A 20 -10.47 10.69 -0.35
N PRO A 21 -10.48 10.69 -1.69
CA PRO A 21 -9.72 9.73 -2.48
C PRO A 21 -8.28 10.20 -2.63
N GLN A 22 -7.49 10.31 -1.55
CA GLN A 22 -6.11 10.76 -1.68
C GLN A 22 -5.23 10.66 -0.44
N SER A 23 -5.70 10.13 0.69
CA SER A 23 -4.88 10.13 1.89
C SER A 23 -3.84 9.01 1.87
N PRO A 24 -2.58 9.28 2.28
CA PRO A 24 -1.54 8.25 2.39
C PRO A 24 -1.93 7.13 3.38
N LEU A 25 -2.86 7.42 4.29
CA LEU A 25 -3.48 6.47 5.21
C LEU A 25 -4.29 5.36 4.51
N ASP A 26 -5.00 5.64 3.42
CA ASP A 26 -5.80 4.61 2.73
C ASP A 26 -4.91 3.59 2.03
N TYR A 27 -3.77 4.07 1.50
CA TYR A 27 -2.73 3.23 0.90
C TYR A 27 -1.97 2.42 1.96
N PHE A 28 -1.79 2.98 3.16
CA PHE A 28 -1.23 2.26 4.31
C PHE A 28 -2.15 1.11 4.75
N ILE A 29 -3.46 1.36 4.85
CA ILE A 29 -4.46 0.33 5.20
C ILE A 29 -4.47 -0.79 4.17
N GLY A 30 -4.41 -0.45 2.87
CA GLY A 30 -4.29 -1.45 1.80
C GLY A 30 -3.01 -2.28 1.91
N GLY A 31 -1.87 -1.65 2.24
CA GLY A 31 -0.59 -2.33 2.46
C GLY A 31 -0.58 -3.21 3.71
N CYS A 32 -1.30 -2.83 4.76
CA CYS A 32 -1.47 -3.66 5.94
C CYS A 32 -2.41 -4.83 5.73
N ALA A 33 -3.49 -4.65 4.96
CA ALA A 33 -4.36 -5.75 4.56
C ALA A 33 -3.61 -6.80 3.73
N THR A 34 -2.76 -6.37 2.80
CA THR A 34 -1.90 -7.31 2.06
C THR A 34 -0.84 -7.96 2.93
N GLY A 35 -0.22 -7.21 3.83
CA GLY A 35 0.73 -7.74 4.81
C GLY A 35 0.11 -8.79 5.72
N ALA A 36 -1.12 -8.57 6.18
CA ALA A 36 -1.88 -9.53 6.98
C ALA A 36 -2.20 -10.80 6.19
N VAL A 37 -2.61 -10.68 4.92
CA VAL A 37 -2.85 -11.85 4.05
C VAL A 37 -1.56 -12.62 3.79
N LEU A 38 -0.42 -11.94 3.63
CA LEU A 38 0.88 -12.60 3.51
C LEU A 38 1.27 -13.32 4.81
N GLY A 39 1.06 -12.69 5.96
CA GLY A 39 1.30 -13.29 7.28
C GLY A 39 0.43 -14.52 7.54
N ALA A 40 -0.84 -14.48 7.11
CA ALA A 40 -1.75 -15.61 7.17
C ALA A 40 -1.27 -16.78 6.30
N ARG A 41 -0.78 -16.49 5.08
CA ARG A 41 -0.19 -17.51 4.19
C ARG A 41 1.10 -18.10 4.76
N ALA A 42 1.90 -17.30 5.44
CA ALA A 42 3.16 -17.72 6.04
C ALA A 42 3.00 -18.33 7.45
N HIS A 43 1.77 -18.41 7.98
CA HIS A 43 1.48 -18.85 9.36
C HIS A 43 2.35 -18.16 10.43
N SER A 44 2.68 -16.88 10.21
CA SER A 44 3.59 -16.13 11.08
C SER A 44 3.08 -14.72 11.32
N TYR A 45 2.77 -14.42 12.59
CA TYR A 45 2.38 -13.10 13.05
C TYR A 45 3.52 -12.08 12.89
N MET A 46 4.76 -12.52 13.06
CA MET A 46 5.95 -11.68 12.90
C MET A 46 6.11 -11.25 11.43
N THR A 47 5.91 -12.19 10.49
CA THR A 47 5.94 -11.88 9.06
C THR A 47 4.79 -10.97 8.66
N GLY A 48 3.59 -11.16 9.23
CA GLY A 48 2.43 -10.30 8.96
C GLY A 48 2.60 -8.86 9.43
N THR A 49 3.16 -8.64 10.63
CA THR A 49 3.40 -7.30 11.19
C THR A 49 4.50 -6.56 10.44
N VAL A 50 5.63 -7.23 10.16
CA VAL A 50 6.72 -6.66 9.34
C VAL A 50 6.23 -6.35 7.92
N ALA A 51 5.44 -7.25 7.32
CA ALA A 51 4.89 -7.02 5.99
C ALA A 51 3.87 -5.87 5.98
N CYS A 52 3.03 -5.73 7.01
CA CYS A 52 2.09 -4.60 7.11
C CYS A 52 2.84 -3.27 7.20
N LEU A 53 3.87 -3.16 8.05
CA LEU A 53 4.69 -1.96 8.12
C LEU A 53 5.45 -1.72 6.81
N GLY A 54 6.06 -2.75 6.22
CA GLY A 54 6.82 -2.63 4.98
C GLY A 54 5.96 -2.23 3.78
N PHE A 55 4.89 -2.99 3.49
CA PHE A 55 3.99 -2.68 2.39
C PHE A 55 3.17 -1.42 2.65
N GLY A 56 2.72 -1.18 3.89
CA GLY A 56 1.98 0.01 4.27
C GLY A 56 2.80 1.29 4.09
N THR A 57 4.03 1.33 4.61
CA THR A 57 4.92 2.50 4.43
C THR A 57 5.30 2.71 2.98
N THR A 58 5.64 1.64 2.24
CA THR A 58 5.97 1.73 0.82
C THR A 58 4.78 2.25 0.00
N ALA A 59 3.56 1.78 0.29
CA ALA A 59 2.35 2.24 -0.40
C ALA A 59 2.01 3.71 -0.08
N ALA A 60 2.17 4.12 1.17
CA ALA A 60 2.01 5.51 1.58
C ALA A 60 3.04 6.43 0.90
N LEU A 61 4.31 6.01 0.86
CA LEU A 61 5.40 6.72 0.17
C LEU A 61 5.18 6.79 -1.33
N MET A 62 4.70 5.71 -1.97
CA MET A 62 4.32 5.74 -3.39
C MET A 62 3.22 6.78 -3.66
N LYS A 63 2.22 6.90 -2.77
CA LYS A 63 1.16 7.90 -2.93
C LYS A 63 1.70 9.32 -2.75
N ILE A 64 2.57 9.54 -1.76
CA ILE A 64 3.23 10.84 -1.52
C ILE A 64 4.10 11.20 -2.74
N GLY A 65 4.92 10.27 -3.21
CA GLY A 65 5.74 10.46 -4.41
C GLY A 65 4.91 10.77 -5.66
N ASN A 66 3.74 10.15 -5.82
CA ASN A 66 2.84 10.48 -6.93
C ASN A 66 2.21 11.87 -6.78
N LYS A 67 1.94 12.34 -5.55
CA LYS A 67 1.46 13.71 -5.31
C LYS A 67 2.55 14.76 -5.52
N GLU A 68 3.78 14.46 -5.10
CA GLU A 68 4.94 15.36 -5.20
C GLU A 68 5.67 15.25 -6.54
N GLY A 69 5.24 14.37 -7.44
CA GLY A 69 5.84 14.19 -8.77
C GLY A 69 7.22 13.54 -8.74
N TRP A 70 7.53 12.75 -7.71
CA TRP A 70 8.78 11.99 -7.62
C TRP A 70 8.87 11.02 -8.79
N ARG A 71 9.84 11.26 -9.69
CA ARG A 71 10.13 10.39 -10.83
C ARG A 71 11.09 9.28 -10.39
N LEU A 72 10.54 8.14 -10.00
CA LEU A 72 11.32 6.91 -9.72
C LEU A 72 11.99 6.35 -10.98
N THR A 73 11.36 6.51 -12.14
CA THR A 73 11.90 6.09 -13.44
C THR A 73 11.54 7.13 -14.49
N GLY A 74 12.52 7.66 -15.20
CA GLY A 74 12.33 8.62 -16.28
C GLY A 74 13.68 9.06 -16.84
N PRO A 75 13.73 9.63 -18.06
CA PRO A 75 14.99 10.10 -18.62
C PRO A 75 15.63 11.11 -17.67
N PRO A 76 16.95 11.02 -17.42
CA PRO A 76 17.65 11.98 -16.57
C PRO A 76 17.44 13.37 -17.15
N LYS A 77 17.15 14.35 -16.31
CA LYS A 77 17.22 15.75 -16.73
C LYS A 77 18.71 16.09 -16.89
N LEU A 78 19.18 16.14 -18.13
CA LEU A 78 20.33 16.97 -18.50
C LEU A 78 19.88 18.43 -18.56
#